data_AF-A0A257UBD5-F1
#
_entry.id   AF-A0A257UBD5-F1
#
_cell.length_a   1.000
_cell.length_b   1.000
_cell.length_c   1.000
_cell.angle_alpha   90.00
_cell.angle_beta   90.00
_cell.angle_gamma   90.00
#
_symmetry.space_group_name_H-M   'P 1'
#
loop_
_entity.id
_entity.type
_entity.pdbx_description
1 polymer ?
#
loop_
_entity_poly.entity_id
_entity_poly.type
_entity_poly.pdbx_seq_one_letter_code
_entity_poly.pdbx_strand_id
1 'polypeptide(L)'
;MTPRPPFLVRSFALALLLVSPFAARAAAADDENGFKPIFNGEKLDGWDGDPKFWSVRDGAITGRTTAENPTKGNTFLIWRQGEVDDFELRLSYRLVGGNSGIQYRSTDLGNHVVGGYQGDFEAGDTYSGILYEERGRGILAQRGQKTTIGSDHKPQVSGSVGDSAELQKAIKKEDWNDYTIIARGNHLQHFINGKQTIDVTDDDGEKRKMTGILALQLHAGPPMTVEFKNIRLKRLKLGDGRKKIVLVAGHPSHGKGAHEFNAGVTLLRHCLDKCSPVVPAEYHNGWPADPTAFDNADAVLLYMDGGGGHPLIQPDHLRRMGELMHQGVGLACAHYAVEVPKDRGGPELLAWIGGYYETGFSINPHWDADFKQIPQHAVTRGVKPFKINDEWYFNLRFREGAVTPILVATPPDTVRNNEASKAFPGRAEIVAWTTERPDGGRGFGFTGGHFHRNWGNDDFRKLVLNALFWVAKLDVPSEGVECKVTDEELAKNLDPKGK
;
A
#
# COMPACT_ATOMS: atom_id res chain seq x y z
N MET A 1 -11.99 -83.15 34.43
CA MET A 1 -11.77 -81.69 34.48
C MET A 1 -11.29 -81.23 33.11
N THR A 2 -11.94 -80.23 32.54
CA THR A 2 -11.80 -79.82 31.13
C THR A 2 -10.57 -78.93 30.90
N PRO A 3 -9.79 -79.14 29.82
CA PRO A 3 -8.71 -78.24 29.43
C PRO A 3 -9.25 -76.96 28.75
N ARG A 4 -8.43 -75.89 28.77
CA ARG A 4 -8.77 -74.56 28.22
C ARG A 4 -8.91 -74.56 26.69
N PRO A 5 -9.79 -73.74 26.11
CA PRO A 5 -9.88 -73.53 24.66
C PRO A 5 -8.73 -72.64 24.11
N PRO A 6 -8.45 -72.67 22.80
CA PRO A 6 -7.29 -72.02 22.19
C PRO A 6 -7.48 -70.53 21.85
N PHE A 7 -6.37 -69.88 21.53
CA PHE A 7 -6.26 -68.47 21.19
C PHE A 7 -7.04 -68.08 19.92
N LEU A 8 -7.85 -67.01 20.00
CA LEU A 8 -8.34 -66.30 18.81
C LEU A 8 -7.27 -65.32 18.31
N VAL A 9 -6.78 -65.53 17.09
CA VAL A 9 -5.99 -64.53 16.36
C VAL A 9 -6.94 -63.45 15.84
N ARG A 10 -6.82 -62.22 16.34
CA ARG A 10 -7.52 -61.06 15.76
C ARG A 10 -6.76 -60.54 14.55
N SER A 11 -7.24 -60.88 13.35
CA SER A 11 -6.78 -60.24 12.11
C SER A 11 -7.13 -58.75 12.13
N PHE A 12 -6.12 -57.88 12.23
CA PHE A 12 -6.29 -56.46 11.94
C PHE A 12 -6.41 -56.30 10.42
N ALA A 13 -7.61 -55.97 9.94
CA ALA A 13 -7.82 -55.53 8.57
C ALA A 13 -7.17 -54.15 8.40
N LEU A 14 -6.04 -54.10 7.67
CA LEU A 14 -5.37 -52.85 7.33
C LEU A 14 -6.21 -52.12 6.27
N ALA A 15 -7.06 -51.18 6.71
CA ALA A 15 -7.79 -50.31 5.82
C ALA A 15 -6.80 -49.37 5.11
N LEU A 16 -6.48 -49.67 3.84
CA LEU A 16 -5.81 -48.70 2.98
C LEU A 16 -6.74 -47.52 2.75
N LEU A 17 -6.50 -46.43 3.49
CA LEU A 17 -6.98 -45.11 3.13
C LEU A 17 -6.33 -44.73 1.80
N LEU A 18 -7.11 -44.85 0.72
CA LEU A 18 -6.81 -44.24 -0.57
C LEU A 18 -6.81 -42.72 -0.38
N VAL A 19 -5.63 -42.16 -0.07
CA VAL A 19 -5.40 -40.72 -0.06
C VAL A 19 -5.58 -40.24 -1.50
N SER A 20 -6.72 -39.59 -1.75
CA SER A 20 -7.01 -38.98 -3.05
C SER A 20 -5.91 -37.96 -3.39
N PRO A 21 -5.32 -37.98 -4.61
CA PRO A 21 -4.21 -37.10 -4.97
C PRO A 21 -4.64 -35.63 -5.19
N PHE A 22 -5.87 -35.25 -4.84
CA PHE A 22 -6.44 -33.93 -5.06
C PHE A 22 -6.07 -32.86 -4.02
N ALA A 23 -5.29 -33.20 -3.00
CA ALA A 23 -4.90 -32.28 -1.91
C ALA A 23 -3.43 -31.80 -1.98
N ALA A 24 -2.81 -31.79 -3.17
CA ALA A 24 -1.40 -31.43 -3.35
C ALA A 24 -1.13 -30.59 -4.62
N ARG A 25 -1.90 -29.51 -4.83
CA ARG A 25 -1.68 -28.60 -5.99
C ARG A 25 -1.71 -27.09 -5.69
N ALA A 26 -1.48 -26.72 -4.42
CA ALA A 26 -1.13 -25.35 -4.02
C ALA A 26 0.38 -25.18 -3.70
N ALA A 27 1.14 -26.27 -3.63
CA ALA A 27 2.56 -26.29 -3.29
C ALA A 27 3.48 -26.27 -4.53
N ALA A 28 3.17 -25.40 -5.49
CA ALA A 28 3.98 -25.14 -6.69
C ALA A 28 4.10 -23.64 -7.00
N ALA A 29 3.89 -22.79 -5.99
CA ALA A 29 4.54 -21.49 -5.95
C ALA A 29 5.98 -21.75 -5.47
N ASP A 30 6.90 -21.94 -6.41
CA ASP A 30 8.33 -21.98 -6.09
C ASP A 30 8.73 -20.70 -5.32
N ASP A 31 9.67 -20.87 -4.40
CA ASP A 31 10.13 -19.91 -3.39
C ASP A 31 10.94 -18.75 -4.01
N GLU A 32 10.32 -18.03 -4.96
CA GLU A 32 10.87 -16.84 -5.61
C GLU A 32 10.83 -15.67 -4.63
N ASN A 33 11.85 -15.62 -3.77
CA ASN A 33 12.03 -14.65 -2.69
C ASN A 33 11.56 -13.23 -3.05
N GLY A 34 10.48 -12.80 -2.38
CA GLY A 34 9.88 -11.47 -2.49
C GLY A 34 8.66 -11.33 -3.42
N PHE A 35 8.28 -12.37 -4.17
CA PHE A 35 7.00 -12.37 -4.89
C PHE A 35 5.83 -12.75 -3.99
N LYS A 36 4.68 -12.12 -4.21
CA LYS A 36 3.42 -12.44 -3.54
C LYS A 36 2.27 -12.52 -4.56
N PRO A 37 1.36 -13.50 -4.46
CA PRO A 37 0.21 -13.57 -5.35
C PRO A 37 -0.76 -12.42 -5.08
N ILE A 38 -1.30 -11.82 -6.13
CA ILE A 38 -2.36 -10.78 -6.06
C ILE A 38 -3.70 -11.27 -6.63
N PHE A 39 -3.79 -12.56 -6.94
CA PHE A 39 -5.01 -13.27 -7.32
C PHE A 39 -5.01 -14.65 -6.66
N ASN A 40 -6.14 -15.06 -6.09
CA ASN A 40 -6.26 -16.28 -5.28
C ASN A 40 -6.62 -17.55 -6.09
N GLY A 41 -6.93 -17.42 -7.39
CA GLY A 41 -7.33 -18.55 -8.25
C GLY A 41 -8.83 -18.87 -8.20
N GLU A 42 -9.60 -18.30 -7.27
CA GLU A 42 -11.00 -18.67 -7.02
C GLU A 42 -11.99 -17.53 -7.27
N LYS A 43 -11.62 -16.30 -6.91
CA LYS A 43 -12.52 -15.13 -6.86
C LYS A 43 -11.80 -13.85 -7.27
N LEU A 44 -12.58 -12.87 -7.72
CA LEU A 44 -12.10 -11.51 -8.03
C LEU A 44 -11.99 -10.65 -6.76
N ASP A 45 -11.62 -11.23 -5.62
CA ASP A 45 -11.48 -10.50 -4.36
C ASP A 45 -10.36 -9.45 -4.51
N GLY A 46 -10.69 -8.16 -4.34
CA GLY A 46 -9.76 -7.06 -4.57
C GLY A 46 -9.60 -6.65 -6.04
N TRP A 47 -10.41 -7.18 -6.96
CA TRP A 47 -10.44 -6.79 -8.37
C TRP A 47 -11.83 -6.24 -8.74
N ASP A 48 -11.86 -5.15 -9.51
CA ASP A 48 -13.08 -4.41 -9.87
C ASP A 48 -13.19 -4.24 -11.39
N GLY A 49 -14.30 -4.72 -11.95
CA GLY A 49 -14.59 -4.75 -13.38
C GLY A 49 -16.03 -5.17 -13.61
N ASP A 50 -16.60 -4.88 -14.79
CA ASP A 50 -17.98 -5.24 -15.11
C ASP A 50 -18.19 -6.78 -15.10
N PRO A 51 -19.02 -7.32 -14.18
CA PRO A 51 -19.26 -8.77 -14.06
C PRO A 51 -19.99 -9.37 -15.28
N LYS A 52 -20.48 -8.54 -16.20
CA LYS A 52 -20.98 -8.96 -17.53
C LYS A 52 -19.88 -9.55 -18.42
N PHE A 53 -18.63 -9.18 -18.17
CA PHE A 53 -17.47 -9.56 -19.00
C PHE A 53 -16.41 -10.35 -18.23
N TRP A 54 -16.27 -10.12 -16.92
CA TRP A 54 -15.22 -10.71 -16.08
C TRP A 54 -15.77 -11.81 -15.16
N SER A 55 -15.05 -12.93 -15.10
CA SER A 55 -15.36 -14.08 -14.25
C SER A 55 -14.08 -14.82 -13.85
N VAL A 56 -14.17 -15.80 -12.94
CA VAL A 56 -13.09 -16.77 -12.72
C VAL A 56 -13.51 -18.13 -13.30
N ARG A 57 -12.61 -18.77 -14.04
CA ARG A 57 -12.79 -20.12 -14.62
C ARG A 57 -11.49 -20.90 -14.55
N ASP A 58 -11.55 -22.16 -14.14
CA ASP A 58 -10.42 -23.10 -14.15
C ASP A 58 -9.10 -22.56 -13.54
N GLY A 59 -9.20 -21.77 -12.47
CA GLY A 59 -8.06 -21.16 -11.78
C GLY A 59 -7.53 -19.87 -12.40
N ALA A 60 -8.23 -19.27 -13.37
CA ALA A 60 -7.84 -18.07 -14.10
C ALA A 60 -8.94 -16.99 -14.06
N ILE A 61 -8.52 -15.72 -14.04
CA ILE A 61 -9.39 -14.58 -14.38
C ILE A 61 -9.70 -14.68 -15.86
N THR A 62 -10.97 -14.67 -16.25
CA THR A 62 -11.43 -14.73 -17.65
C THR A 62 -12.21 -13.47 -18.01
N GLY A 63 -11.72 -12.71 -18.98
CA GLY A 63 -12.45 -11.64 -19.67
C GLY A 63 -12.96 -12.13 -21.02
N ARG A 64 -14.23 -11.91 -21.35
CA ARG A 64 -14.82 -12.42 -22.60
C ARG A 64 -15.87 -11.50 -23.23
N THR A 65 -15.79 -11.32 -24.54
CA THR A 65 -16.85 -10.75 -25.39
C THR A 65 -17.46 -11.81 -26.31
N THR A 66 -18.69 -11.59 -26.77
CA THR A 66 -19.32 -12.37 -27.86
C THR A 66 -20.00 -11.43 -28.86
N ALA A 67 -20.55 -11.97 -29.96
CA ALA A 67 -21.28 -11.14 -30.92
C ALA A 67 -22.56 -10.55 -30.32
N GLU A 68 -23.18 -11.28 -29.39
CA GLU A 68 -24.37 -10.91 -28.63
C GLU A 68 -24.02 -10.04 -27.40
N ASN A 69 -22.80 -10.19 -26.88
CA ASN A 69 -22.26 -9.45 -25.75
C ASN A 69 -20.93 -8.74 -26.09
N PRO A 70 -20.94 -7.73 -26.98
CA PRO A 70 -19.78 -6.89 -27.21
C PRO A 70 -19.62 -5.85 -26.10
N THR A 71 -18.39 -5.39 -25.88
CA THR A 71 -18.13 -4.15 -25.13
C THR A 71 -18.24 -2.93 -26.06
N LYS A 72 -18.59 -1.77 -25.50
CA LYS A 72 -18.75 -0.49 -26.22
C LYS A 72 -17.49 0.38 -26.23
N GLY A 73 -16.38 -0.15 -25.73
CA GLY A 73 -15.07 0.47 -25.59
C GLY A 73 -14.14 -0.46 -24.80
N ASN A 74 -12.85 -0.16 -24.71
CA ASN A 74 -11.94 -0.93 -23.88
C ASN A 74 -12.42 -0.87 -22.42
N THR A 75 -12.56 -2.03 -21.78
CA THR A 75 -12.96 -2.17 -20.37
C THR A 75 -11.87 -2.91 -19.61
N PHE A 76 -11.67 -2.56 -18.35
CA PHE A 76 -10.53 -3.02 -17.56
C PHE A 76 -10.99 -3.65 -16.25
N LEU A 77 -10.32 -4.74 -15.85
CA LEU A 77 -10.40 -5.28 -14.50
C LEU A 77 -9.26 -4.67 -13.68
N ILE A 78 -9.59 -3.77 -12.76
CA ILE A 78 -8.65 -2.96 -11.99
C ILE A 78 -8.36 -3.66 -10.65
N TRP A 79 -7.09 -3.79 -10.27
CA TRP A 79 -6.71 -4.24 -8.94
C TRP A 79 -6.88 -3.08 -7.95
N ARG A 80 -7.72 -3.27 -6.93
CA ARG A 80 -8.16 -2.23 -5.98
C ARG A 80 -7.46 -2.28 -4.62
N GLN A 81 -6.57 -3.24 -4.39
CA GLN A 81 -5.91 -3.39 -3.10
C GLN A 81 -4.72 -2.42 -2.90
N GLY A 82 -4.14 -1.88 -3.97
CA GLY A 82 -3.07 -0.87 -3.90
C GLY A 82 -2.60 -0.36 -5.26
N GLU A 83 -1.76 0.68 -5.24
CA GLU A 83 -1.04 1.21 -6.42
C GLU A 83 0.36 0.57 -6.54
N VAL A 84 0.86 0.42 -7.77
CA VAL A 84 2.22 -0.06 -8.08
C VAL A 84 3.20 1.10 -8.27
N ASP A 85 4.43 0.95 -7.76
CA ASP A 85 5.52 1.93 -7.80
C ASP A 85 6.72 1.39 -8.61
N ASP A 86 7.87 1.08 -8.01
CA ASP A 86 8.89 0.24 -8.65
C ASP A 86 8.60 -1.23 -8.34
N PHE A 87 8.42 -2.05 -9.37
CA PHE A 87 7.96 -3.42 -9.21
C PHE A 87 8.48 -4.37 -10.29
N GLU A 88 8.39 -5.65 -10.00
CA GLU A 88 8.39 -6.73 -10.97
C GLU A 88 7.06 -7.50 -10.86
N LEU A 89 6.33 -7.58 -11.97
CA LEU A 89 5.08 -8.34 -12.10
C LEU A 89 5.35 -9.53 -13.00
N ARG A 90 4.89 -10.71 -12.58
CA ARG A 90 4.88 -11.93 -13.40
C ARG A 90 3.46 -12.49 -13.44
N LEU A 91 3.01 -12.91 -14.62
CA LEU A 91 1.75 -13.62 -14.80
C LEU A 91 1.81 -14.53 -16.03
N SER A 92 0.89 -15.48 -16.12
CA SER A 92 0.65 -16.26 -17.34
C SER A 92 -0.67 -15.80 -17.97
N TYR A 93 -0.68 -15.53 -19.28
CA TYR A 93 -1.88 -15.18 -20.04
C TYR A 93 -2.17 -16.18 -21.16
N ARG A 94 -3.44 -16.32 -21.55
CA ARG A 94 -3.88 -16.99 -22.79
C ARG A 94 -4.89 -16.09 -23.49
N LEU A 95 -4.82 -16.04 -24.82
CA LEU A 95 -5.68 -15.17 -25.63
C LEU A 95 -6.21 -15.93 -26.86
N VAL A 96 -7.52 -15.85 -27.08
CA VAL A 96 -8.22 -16.34 -28.26
C VAL A 96 -8.96 -15.15 -28.90
N GLY A 97 -8.49 -14.71 -30.06
CA GLY A 97 -8.99 -13.53 -30.77
C GLY A 97 -8.63 -12.18 -30.11
N GLY A 98 -8.72 -11.09 -30.88
CA GLY A 98 -8.57 -9.73 -30.39
C GLY A 98 -7.16 -9.31 -29.93
N ASN A 99 -7.14 -8.26 -29.11
CA ASN A 99 -5.97 -7.67 -28.44
C ASN A 99 -6.31 -7.54 -26.94
N SER A 100 -5.30 -7.53 -26.09
CA SER A 100 -5.41 -7.25 -24.65
C SER A 100 -4.06 -6.71 -24.16
N GLY A 101 -4.00 -6.32 -22.90
CA GLY A 101 -2.78 -5.82 -22.29
C GLY A 101 -2.88 -5.67 -20.79
N ILE A 102 -1.73 -5.44 -20.19
CA ILE A 102 -1.55 -5.23 -18.75
C ILE A 102 -1.24 -3.75 -18.53
N GLN A 103 -2.19 -3.02 -17.97
CA GLN A 103 -2.04 -1.62 -17.56
C GLN A 103 -1.23 -1.55 -16.27
N TYR A 104 -0.26 -0.65 -16.18
CA TYR A 104 0.54 -0.45 -14.97
C TYR A 104 1.00 1.00 -14.80
N ARG A 105 1.08 1.46 -13.54
CA ARG A 105 1.27 2.89 -13.20
C ARG A 105 0.26 3.80 -13.92
N SER A 106 -0.93 3.26 -14.17
CA SER A 106 -1.98 3.92 -14.94
C SER A 106 -2.93 4.68 -14.02
N THR A 107 -3.82 5.47 -14.62
CA THR A 107 -4.87 6.22 -13.90
C THR A 107 -6.24 5.58 -14.19
N ASP A 108 -7.04 5.36 -13.15
CA ASP A 108 -8.47 5.06 -13.30
C ASP A 108 -9.22 6.34 -13.72
N LEU A 109 -9.95 6.27 -14.83
CA LEU A 109 -10.75 7.36 -15.39
C LEU A 109 -12.25 7.19 -15.08
N GLY A 110 -12.60 6.21 -14.23
CA GLY A 110 -13.96 5.83 -13.88
C GLY A 110 -14.60 4.90 -14.91
N ASN A 111 -15.72 4.26 -14.52
CA ASN A 111 -16.50 3.35 -15.38
C ASN A 111 -15.66 2.22 -16.02
N HIS A 112 -14.69 1.68 -15.28
CA HIS A 112 -13.75 0.65 -15.74
C HIS A 112 -12.96 1.06 -17.00
N VAL A 113 -12.62 2.34 -17.13
CA VAL A 113 -11.77 2.90 -18.19
C VAL A 113 -10.44 3.35 -17.57
N VAL A 114 -9.32 2.98 -18.19
CA VAL A 114 -7.97 3.27 -17.70
C VAL A 114 -7.18 4.03 -18.78
N GLY A 115 -6.17 4.79 -18.38
CA GLY A 115 -5.15 5.36 -19.27
C GLY A 115 -3.76 5.38 -18.62
N GLY A 116 -2.72 5.07 -19.38
CA GLY A 116 -1.36 4.86 -18.89
C GLY A 116 -0.61 3.76 -19.64
N TYR A 117 0.54 3.32 -19.11
CA TYR A 117 1.39 2.32 -19.75
C TYR A 117 0.70 0.97 -19.84
N GLN A 118 0.79 0.32 -21.00
CA GLN A 118 0.26 -0.99 -21.27
C GLN A 118 1.30 -1.92 -21.91
N GLY A 119 1.50 -3.08 -21.31
CA GLY A 119 2.18 -4.21 -21.94
C GLY A 119 1.20 -5.02 -22.77
N ASP A 120 1.30 -4.89 -24.10
CA ASP A 120 0.30 -5.40 -25.06
C ASP A 120 0.56 -6.85 -25.50
N PHE A 121 -0.52 -7.54 -25.85
CA PHE A 121 -0.51 -8.83 -26.55
C PHE A 121 -1.79 -9.06 -27.37
N GLU A 122 -1.66 -9.74 -28.50
CA GLU A 122 -2.76 -9.93 -29.44
C GLU A 122 -2.75 -11.31 -30.12
N ALA A 123 -3.87 -11.67 -30.74
CA ALA A 123 -3.96 -12.82 -31.63
C ALA A 123 -3.16 -12.61 -32.94
N GLY A 124 -2.89 -11.37 -33.33
CA GLY A 124 -2.02 -11.00 -34.44
C GLY A 124 -0.51 -11.09 -34.13
N ASP A 125 0.32 -10.74 -35.11
CA ASP A 125 1.79 -10.79 -35.03
C ASP A 125 2.47 -9.42 -34.89
N THR A 126 1.68 -8.35 -34.74
CA THR A 126 2.16 -6.96 -34.75
C THR A 126 2.47 -6.50 -33.33
N TYR A 127 1.45 -6.46 -32.46
CA TYR A 127 1.47 -5.72 -31.20
C TYR A 127 1.90 -6.53 -29.98
N SER A 128 2.11 -7.84 -30.10
CA SER A 128 2.53 -8.64 -28.95
C SER A 128 3.92 -8.24 -28.44
N GLY A 129 4.01 -7.84 -27.18
CA GLY A 129 5.24 -7.41 -26.53
C GLY A 129 5.64 -5.96 -26.79
N ILE A 130 4.76 -5.10 -27.35
CA ILE A 130 5.02 -3.65 -27.42
C ILE A 130 4.83 -2.98 -26.03
N LEU A 131 5.29 -1.73 -25.92
CA LEU A 131 4.81 -0.79 -24.90
C LEU A 131 3.93 0.26 -25.57
N TYR A 132 2.67 0.32 -25.16
CA TYR A 132 1.68 1.31 -25.57
C TYR A 132 1.31 2.21 -24.38
N GLU A 133 0.85 3.43 -24.63
CA GLU A 133 0.29 4.32 -23.61
C GLU A 133 -1.16 4.67 -23.96
N GLU A 134 -2.09 3.95 -23.33
CA GLU A 134 -3.52 4.07 -23.54
C GLU A 134 -4.00 5.46 -23.13
N ARG A 135 -4.76 6.11 -24.04
CA ARG A 135 -5.19 7.52 -23.92
C ARG A 135 -4.05 8.53 -23.70
N GLY A 136 -2.80 8.17 -24.00
CA GLY A 136 -1.62 9.02 -23.89
C GLY A 136 -0.87 9.19 -25.20
N ARG A 137 0.46 9.02 -25.17
CA ARG A 137 1.41 9.21 -26.28
C ARG A 137 1.33 8.12 -27.37
N GLY A 138 0.57 7.04 -27.16
CA GLY A 138 0.44 5.94 -28.11
C GLY A 138 1.58 4.92 -27.99
N ILE A 139 2.08 4.38 -29.11
CA ILE A 139 3.15 3.37 -29.08
C ILE A 139 4.47 4.03 -28.64
N LEU A 140 5.02 3.59 -27.50
CA LEU A 140 6.30 4.04 -26.96
C LEU A 140 7.46 3.16 -27.42
N ALA A 141 7.25 1.86 -27.63
CA ALA A 141 8.25 0.97 -28.23
C ALA A 141 7.59 -0.22 -28.93
N GLN A 142 8.00 -0.50 -30.16
CA GLN A 142 7.65 -1.73 -30.88
C GLN A 142 8.46 -2.92 -30.34
N ARG A 143 7.95 -4.15 -30.53
CA ARG A 143 8.66 -5.38 -30.15
C ARG A 143 10.01 -5.43 -30.86
N GLY A 144 11.08 -5.58 -30.08
CA GLY A 144 12.47 -5.59 -30.52
C GLY A 144 13.22 -4.27 -30.30
N GLN A 145 12.54 -3.17 -29.91
CA GLN A 145 13.16 -1.85 -29.77
C GLN A 145 13.71 -1.57 -28.38
N LYS A 146 14.76 -0.74 -28.32
CA LYS A 146 15.05 0.12 -27.18
C LYS A 146 14.66 1.55 -27.51
N THR A 147 14.06 2.27 -26.56
CA THR A 147 13.59 3.64 -26.76
C THR A 147 14.03 4.54 -25.61
N THR A 148 14.37 5.78 -25.93
CA THR A 148 14.40 6.89 -24.97
C THR A 148 13.31 7.89 -25.32
N ILE A 149 12.55 8.37 -24.33
CA ILE A 149 11.51 9.41 -24.51
C ILE A 149 11.99 10.66 -23.78
N GLY A 150 12.10 11.78 -24.50
CA GLY A 150 12.56 13.05 -23.94
C GLY A 150 11.44 14.04 -23.63
N SER A 151 11.82 15.29 -23.37
CA SER A 151 10.89 16.42 -23.18
C SER A 151 10.13 16.85 -24.44
N ASP A 152 10.37 16.21 -25.59
CA ASP A 152 9.53 16.36 -26.79
C ASP A 152 8.32 15.39 -26.78
N HIS A 153 8.21 14.56 -25.74
CA HIS A 153 7.22 13.52 -25.51
C HIS A 153 7.19 12.41 -26.58
N LYS A 154 8.24 12.28 -27.40
CA LYS A 154 8.27 11.33 -28.51
C LYS A 154 9.25 10.19 -28.25
N PRO A 155 8.87 8.94 -28.58
CA PRO A 155 9.79 7.82 -28.52
C PRO A 155 10.87 7.95 -29.59
N GLN A 156 12.14 7.96 -29.16
CA GLN A 156 13.32 7.90 -30.03
C GLN A 156 13.97 6.52 -29.89
N VAL A 157 14.03 5.75 -30.98
CA VAL A 157 14.63 4.40 -30.97
C VAL A 157 16.15 4.53 -30.75
N SER A 158 16.62 4.07 -29.60
CA SER A 158 18.01 4.16 -29.15
C SER A 158 18.79 2.85 -29.30
N GLY A 159 18.13 1.76 -29.70
CA GLY A 159 18.75 0.46 -29.95
C GLY A 159 17.75 -0.67 -30.17
N SER A 160 18.19 -1.91 -29.96
CA SER A 160 17.36 -3.12 -30.07
C SER A 160 17.61 -4.11 -28.91
N VAL A 161 16.57 -4.88 -28.56
CA VAL A 161 16.66 -6.08 -27.69
C VAL A 161 16.66 -7.39 -28.47
N GLY A 162 16.43 -7.34 -29.78
CA GLY A 162 16.33 -8.50 -30.67
C GLY A 162 15.49 -8.21 -31.92
N ASP A 163 15.56 -9.09 -32.91
CA ASP A 163 14.71 -9.01 -34.10
C ASP A 163 13.23 -9.27 -33.76
N SER A 164 12.33 -8.48 -34.35
CA SER A 164 10.90 -8.54 -34.03
C SER A 164 10.22 -9.83 -34.48
N ALA A 165 10.67 -10.43 -35.60
CA ALA A 165 10.13 -11.68 -36.09
C ALA A 165 10.66 -12.88 -35.30
N GLU A 166 11.94 -12.89 -34.93
CA GLU A 166 12.51 -13.91 -34.03
C GLU A 166 11.86 -13.86 -32.63
N LEU A 167 11.59 -12.67 -32.09
CA LEU A 167 10.85 -12.52 -30.84
C LEU A 167 9.40 -13.00 -30.97
N GLN A 168 8.73 -12.75 -32.10
CA GLN A 168 7.35 -13.21 -32.33
C GLN A 168 7.23 -14.74 -32.31
N LYS A 169 8.22 -15.47 -32.83
CA LYS A 169 8.23 -16.95 -32.82
C LYS A 169 8.18 -17.56 -31.42
N ALA A 170 8.57 -16.82 -30.39
CA ALA A 170 8.47 -17.27 -29.00
C ALA A 170 7.04 -17.17 -28.45
N ILE A 171 6.13 -16.43 -29.09
CA ILE A 171 4.78 -16.13 -28.60
C ILE A 171 3.79 -17.14 -29.17
N LYS A 172 3.20 -17.95 -28.29
CA LYS A 172 2.31 -19.05 -28.66
C LYS A 172 0.88 -18.56 -28.87
N LYS A 173 0.28 -18.91 -30.00
CA LYS A 173 -1.13 -18.60 -30.30
C LYS A 173 -2.05 -19.51 -29.50
N GLU A 174 -3.11 -18.93 -28.93
CA GLU A 174 -4.19 -19.66 -28.22
C GLU A 174 -3.74 -20.58 -27.07
N ASP A 175 -2.51 -20.40 -26.58
CA ASP A 175 -1.90 -21.13 -25.47
C ASP A 175 -1.32 -20.16 -24.41
N TRP A 176 -0.92 -20.70 -23.26
CA TRP A 176 -0.36 -19.97 -22.13
C TRP A 176 1.03 -19.41 -22.43
N ASN A 177 1.16 -18.09 -22.32
CA ASN A 177 2.42 -17.36 -22.40
C ASN A 177 2.70 -16.68 -21.06
N ASP A 178 3.96 -16.67 -20.63
CA ASP A 178 4.37 -15.94 -19.43
C ASP A 178 4.78 -14.51 -19.80
N TYR A 179 4.20 -13.52 -19.12
CA TYR A 179 4.53 -12.10 -19.27
C TYR A 179 5.24 -11.62 -18.00
N THR A 180 6.36 -10.91 -18.15
CA THR A 180 7.03 -10.19 -17.06
C THR A 180 7.12 -8.71 -17.40
N ILE A 181 6.77 -7.85 -16.44
CA ILE A 181 6.96 -6.40 -16.51
C ILE A 181 7.88 -5.99 -15.36
N ILE A 182 8.96 -5.30 -15.68
CA ILE A 182 9.86 -4.68 -14.70
C ILE A 182 9.76 -3.16 -14.91
N ALA A 183 9.39 -2.44 -13.85
CA ALA A 183 9.39 -0.99 -13.82
C ALA A 183 10.27 -0.52 -12.64
N ARG A 184 11.36 0.20 -12.93
CA ARG A 184 12.30 0.70 -11.90
C ARG A 184 12.73 2.12 -12.25
N GLY A 185 12.50 3.08 -11.35
CA GLY A 185 12.63 4.49 -11.71
C GLY A 185 11.76 4.79 -12.93
N ASN A 186 12.36 5.40 -13.95
CA ASN A 186 11.77 5.64 -15.25
C ASN A 186 12.16 4.60 -16.33
N HIS A 187 12.74 3.47 -15.94
CA HIS A 187 13.13 2.38 -16.83
C HIS A 187 12.08 1.26 -16.82
N LEU A 188 11.59 0.92 -18.00
CA LEU A 188 10.47 -0.01 -18.24
C LEU A 188 10.94 -1.13 -19.17
N GLN A 189 10.73 -2.39 -18.78
CA GLN A 189 11.12 -3.57 -19.55
C GLN A 189 9.99 -4.60 -19.57
N HIS A 190 9.68 -5.15 -20.75
CA HIS A 190 8.73 -6.26 -20.90
C HIS A 190 9.45 -7.51 -21.40
N PHE A 191 8.95 -8.68 -20.98
CA PHE A 191 9.43 -9.98 -21.44
C PHE A 191 8.24 -10.90 -21.69
N ILE A 192 8.27 -11.67 -22.79
CA ILE A 192 7.30 -12.74 -23.07
C ILE A 192 8.08 -14.06 -23.22
N ASN A 193 7.67 -15.10 -22.49
CA ASN A 193 8.32 -16.42 -22.44
C ASN A 193 9.85 -16.31 -22.21
N GLY A 194 10.27 -15.41 -21.33
CA GLY A 194 11.67 -15.15 -20.98
C GLY A 194 12.49 -14.39 -22.04
N LYS A 195 11.87 -13.94 -23.14
CA LYS A 195 12.52 -13.09 -24.16
C LYS A 195 12.14 -11.63 -23.92
N GLN A 196 13.14 -10.74 -23.81
CA GLN A 196 12.89 -9.32 -23.68
C GLN A 196 12.29 -8.75 -24.97
N THR A 197 11.17 -8.04 -24.87
CA THR A 197 10.45 -7.49 -26.03
C THR A 197 10.63 -5.98 -26.19
N ILE A 198 10.82 -5.23 -25.09
CA ILE A 198 11.14 -3.78 -25.10
C ILE A 198 12.11 -3.42 -23.97
N ASP A 199 12.78 -2.28 -24.13
CA ASP A 199 13.61 -1.61 -23.10
C ASP A 199 13.42 -0.08 -23.26
N VAL A 200 12.75 0.57 -22.33
CA VAL A 200 12.34 1.98 -22.48
C VAL A 200 12.79 2.82 -21.29
N THR A 201 13.49 3.92 -21.57
CA THR A 201 13.79 4.96 -20.58
C THR A 201 12.91 6.18 -20.86
N ASP A 202 12.02 6.51 -19.93
CA ASP A 202 11.07 7.62 -20.06
C ASP A 202 11.55 8.85 -19.29
N ASP A 203 12.42 9.66 -19.91
CA ASP A 203 12.97 10.89 -19.30
C ASP A 203 11.96 12.07 -19.33
N ASP A 204 10.76 11.88 -19.91
CA ASP A 204 9.65 12.83 -19.96
C ASP A 204 9.10 13.15 -18.56
N GLY A 205 9.71 14.12 -17.88
CA GLY A 205 9.34 14.51 -16.51
C GLY A 205 7.93 15.11 -16.36
N GLU A 206 7.24 15.43 -17.45
CA GLU A 206 5.87 15.95 -17.43
C GLU A 206 4.84 14.81 -17.48
N LYS A 207 5.04 13.84 -18.39
CA LYS A 207 4.02 12.81 -18.67
C LYS A 207 4.29 11.46 -18.03
N ARG A 208 5.56 11.11 -17.75
CA ARG A 208 5.88 9.79 -17.19
C ARG A 208 5.16 9.52 -15.88
N LYS A 209 4.81 8.26 -15.64
CA LYS A 209 4.23 7.82 -14.37
C LYS A 209 5.22 6.98 -13.58
N MET A 210 5.36 7.33 -12.31
CA MET A 210 6.24 6.65 -11.34
C MET A 210 5.44 5.75 -10.38
N THR A 211 4.13 5.98 -10.30
CA THR A 211 3.14 5.21 -9.54
C THR A 211 1.80 5.17 -10.28
N GLY A 212 0.89 4.28 -9.88
CA GLY A 212 -0.51 4.25 -10.32
C GLY A 212 -1.11 2.85 -10.22
N ILE A 213 -2.31 2.64 -10.77
CA ILE A 213 -3.02 1.36 -10.68
C ILE A 213 -2.42 0.27 -11.59
N LEU A 214 -2.77 -0.99 -11.28
CA LEU A 214 -2.61 -2.15 -12.14
C LEU A 214 -4.00 -2.57 -12.67
N ALA A 215 -4.11 -2.88 -13.97
CA ALA A 215 -5.36 -3.41 -14.53
C ALA A 215 -5.14 -4.35 -15.72
N LEU A 216 -6.14 -5.19 -16.02
CA LEU A 216 -6.14 -6.14 -17.13
C LEU A 216 -7.18 -5.70 -18.18
N GLN A 217 -6.79 -5.58 -19.44
CA GLN A 217 -7.68 -5.08 -20.51
C GLN A 217 -8.53 -6.19 -21.14
N LEU A 218 -9.80 -5.88 -21.41
CA LEU A 218 -10.63 -6.54 -22.42
C LEU A 218 -10.95 -5.52 -23.53
N HIS A 219 -10.38 -5.72 -24.71
CA HIS A 219 -10.42 -4.77 -25.82
C HIS A 219 -11.79 -4.77 -26.53
N ALA A 220 -12.17 -3.64 -27.13
CA ALA A 220 -13.36 -3.56 -27.98
C ALA A 220 -13.09 -4.11 -29.39
N GLY A 221 -13.98 -4.96 -29.92
CA GLY A 221 -13.82 -5.50 -31.26
C GLY A 221 -14.57 -6.81 -31.49
N PRO A 222 -14.08 -7.67 -32.39
CA PRO A 222 -14.59 -9.02 -32.58
C PRO A 222 -14.60 -9.84 -31.28
N PRO A 223 -15.39 -10.93 -31.21
CA PRO A 223 -15.41 -11.84 -30.07
C PRO A 223 -14.01 -12.30 -29.68
N MET A 224 -13.68 -12.16 -28.40
CA MET A 224 -12.39 -12.55 -27.83
C MET A 224 -12.57 -13.18 -26.45
N THR A 225 -11.61 -14.00 -26.04
CA THR A 225 -11.47 -14.48 -24.66
C THR A 225 -10.01 -14.32 -24.24
N VAL A 226 -9.80 -13.61 -23.13
CA VAL A 226 -8.48 -13.49 -22.48
C VAL A 226 -8.55 -14.10 -21.09
N GLU A 227 -7.49 -14.83 -20.72
CA GLU A 227 -7.37 -15.48 -19.43
C GLU A 227 -6.03 -15.15 -18.78
N PHE A 228 -6.03 -14.93 -17.46
CA PHE A 228 -4.85 -14.60 -16.67
C PHE A 228 -4.77 -15.47 -15.41
N LYS A 229 -3.59 -15.98 -15.09
CA LYS A 229 -3.32 -16.72 -13.84
C LYS A 229 -1.88 -16.50 -13.37
N ASN A 230 -1.53 -17.08 -12.22
CA ASN A 230 -0.19 -16.96 -11.62
C ASN A 230 0.24 -15.50 -11.39
N ILE A 231 -0.72 -14.59 -11.18
CA ILE A 231 -0.47 -13.15 -11.08
C ILE A 231 0.23 -12.85 -9.74
N ARG A 232 1.52 -12.53 -9.81
CA ARG A 232 2.38 -12.29 -8.64
C ARG A 232 3.21 -11.04 -8.80
N LEU A 233 3.27 -10.26 -7.73
CA LEU A 233 3.89 -8.94 -7.66
C LEU A 233 5.05 -8.97 -6.64
N LYS A 234 6.14 -8.29 -6.97
CA LYS A 234 7.27 -8.02 -6.09
C LYS A 234 7.60 -6.53 -6.15
N ARG A 235 7.58 -5.83 -5.00
CA ARG A 235 8.08 -4.45 -4.95
C ARG A 235 9.60 -4.44 -5.01
N LEU A 236 10.15 -3.49 -5.76
CA LEU A 236 11.59 -3.27 -5.87
C LEU A 236 11.99 -2.09 -4.99
N LYS A 237 13.19 -2.13 -4.41
CA LYS A 237 13.70 -0.99 -3.64
C LYS A 237 13.85 0.23 -4.56
N LEU A 238 13.33 1.38 -4.14
CA LEU A 238 13.46 2.64 -4.85
C LEU A 238 14.96 3.03 -4.91
N GLY A 239 15.52 2.98 -6.12
CA GLY A 239 16.97 3.08 -6.36
C GLY A 239 17.48 4.50 -6.66
N ASP A 240 16.57 5.46 -6.81
CA ASP A 240 16.81 6.81 -7.33
C ASP A 240 16.70 7.91 -6.25
N GLY A 241 16.80 7.52 -4.98
CA GLY A 241 16.69 8.42 -3.82
C GLY A 241 15.26 8.72 -3.38
N ARG A 242 14.23 8.25 -4.12
CA ARG A 242 12.84 8.30 -3.65
C ARG A 242 12.64 7.49 -2.37
N LYS A 243 11.67 7.94 -1.56
CA LYS A 243 11.32 7.34 -0.26
C LYS A 243 9.86 6.97 -0.18
N LYS A 244 9.57 5.69 0.09
CA LYS A 244 8.18 5.22 0.21
C LYS A 244 7.65 5.44 1.62
N ILE A 245 6.54 6.17 1.72
CA ILE A 245 5.83 6.40 2.98
C ILE A 245 4.46 5.73 2.87
N VAL A 246 4.26 4.66 3.65
CA VAL A 246 2.97 3.94 3.71
C VAL A 246 2.07 4.63 4.72
N LEU A 247 0.83 4.96 4.33
CA LEU A 247 -0.18 5.56 5.19
C LEU A 247 -1.31 4.56 5.39
N VAL A 248 -1.60 4.19 6.64
CA VAL A 248 -2.65 3.21 6.97
C VAL A 248 -3.74 3.88 7.79
N ALA A 249 -4.95 3.96 7.23
CA ALA A 249 -6.14 4.45 7.90
C ALA A 249 -6.88 3.32 8.63
N GLY A 250 -7.48 3.64 9.77
CA GLY A 250 -8.40 2.73 10.48
C GLY A 250 -9.73 2.52 9.78
N HIS A 251 -10.62 1.77 10.42
CA HIS A 251 -12.01 1.72 10.00
C HIS A 251 -12.74 3.02 10.39
N PRO A 252 -13.77 3.43 9.65
CA PRO A 252 -14.70 4.47 10.07
C PRO A 252 -15.25 4.19 11.48
N SER A 253 -14.80 4.98 12.45
CA SER A 253 -15.33 4.99 13.82
C SER A 253 -15.88 6.38 14.17
N HIS A 254 -16.60 6.47 15.28
CA HIS A 254 -17.20 7.71 15.81
C HIS A 254 -18.19 8.42 14.87
N GLY A 255 -18.75 9.54 15.33
CA GLY A 255 -19.66 10.38 14.56
C GLY A 255 -18.92 11.26 13.54
N LYS A 256 -19.67 11.85 12.61
CA LYS A 256 -19.14 12.72 11.55
C LYS A 256 -18.24 13.83 12.11
N GLY A 257 -17.07 14.00 11.50
CA GLY A 257 -16.03 14.97 11.87
C GLY A 257 -15.06 14.46 12.94
N ALA A 258 -15.30 13.28 13.53
CA ALA A 258 -14.40 12.59 14.45
C ALA A 258 -13.88 11.29 13.82
N HIS A 259 -12.61 10.95 14.11
CA HIS A 259 -11.94 9.74 13.60
C HIS A 259 -12.17 9.52 12.10
N GLU A 260 -12.03 10.58 11.30
CA GLU A 260 -12.12 10.51 9.84
C GLU A 260 -10.77 9.97 9.30
N PHE A 261 -10.51 8.68 9.52
CA PHE A 261 -9.18 8.10 9.32
C PHE A 261 -8.81 8.05 7.83
N ASN A 262 -9.74 7.63 6.96
CA ASN A 262 -9.45 7.58 5.52
C ASN A 262 -9.34 9.00 4.96
N ALA A 263 -10.26 9.89 5.33
CA ALA A 263 -10.22 11.30 4.92
C ALA A 263 -8.90 11.99 5.29
N GLY A 264 -8.41 11.76 6.52
CA GLY A 264 -7.14 12.31 7.00
C GLY A 264 -5.92 11.70 6.29
N VAL A 265 -5.92 10.39 6.05
CA VAL A 265 -4.85 9.75 5.24
C VAL A 265 -4.84 10.30 3.82
N THR A 266 -5.98 10.40 3.13
CA THR A 266 -6.04 10.95 1.76
C THR A 266 -5.66 12.43 1.69
N LEU A 267 -5.94 13.20 2.73
CA LEU A 267 -5.47 14.59 2.85
C LEU A 267 -3.95 14.64 3.02
N LEU A 268 -3.35 13.77 3.83
CA LEU A 268 -1.90 13.68 4.00
C LEU A 268 -1.20 13.16 2.73
N ARG A 269 -1.75 12.16 2.05
CA ARG A 269 -1.35 11.70 0.69
C ARG A 269 -1.29 12.87 -0.28
N HIS A 270 -2.38 13.63 -0.38
CA HIS A 270 -2.51 14.77 -1.28
C HIS A 270 -1.46 15.87 -0.99
N CYS A 271 -1.07 16.05 0.28
CA CYS A 271 0.05 16.92 0.63
C CYS A 271 1.40 16.34 0.19
N LEU A 272 1.67 15.06 0.47
CA LEU A 272 2.95 14.40 0.14
C LEU A 272 3.17 14.24 -1.37
N ASP A 273 2.12 14.10 -2.18
CA ASP A 273 2.22 14.03 -3.65
C ASP A 273 2.82 15.30 -4.28
N LYS A 274 2.72 16.44 -3.58
CA LYS A 274 3.31 17.72 -4.01
C LYS A 274 4.79 17.83 -3.62
N CYS A 275 5.37 16.80 -3.00
CA CYS A 275 6.70 16.86 -2.40
C CYS A 275 7.67 15.81 -2.99
N SER A 276 8.82 16.27 -3.46
CA SER A 276 9.93 15.40 -3.84
C SER A 276 10.87 15.15 -2.64
N PRO A 277 11.46 13.96 -2.47
CA PRO A 277 11.36 12.76 -3.32
C PRO A 277 10.45 11.70 -2.68
N VAL A 278 9.24 12.06 -2.26
CA VAL A 278 8.32 11.13 -1.56
C VAL A 278 7.51 10.31 -2.55
N VAL A 279 7.29 9.04 -2.21
CA VAL A 279 6.33 8.13 -2.87
C VAL A 279 5.31 7.71 -1.80
N PRO A 280 4.22 8.46 -1.61
CA PRO A 280 3.21 8.10 -0.63
C PRO A 280 2.31 6.98 -1.19
N ALA A 281 1.98 6.00 -0.34
CA ALA A 281 1.06 4.91 -0.67
C ALA A 281 0.02 4.77 0.45
N GLU A 282 -1.26 4.90 0.14
CA GLU A 282 -2.34 4.87 1.13
C GLU A 282 -3.15 3.57 1.10
N TYR A 283 -3.63 3.16 2.28
CA TYR A 283 -4.47 2.00 2.49
C TYR A 283 -5.57 2.34 3.49
N HIS A 284 -6.79 1.93 3.15
CA HIS A 284 -8.03 2.35 3.82
C HIS A 284 -8.73 1.19 4.54
N ASN A 285 -9.48 1.52 5.59
CA ASN A 285 -10.29 0.58 6.37
C ASN A 285 -9.48 -0.54 7.05
N GLY A 286 -8.45 -0.17 7.79
CA GLY A 286 -7.67 -1.07 8.64
C GLY A 286 -6.41 -1.61 7.96
N TRP A 287 -6.07 -2.88 8.26
CA TRP A 287 -4.81 -3.46 7.79
C TRP A 287 -4.83 -3.68 6.26
N PRO A 288 -3.75 -3.30 5.52
CA PRO A 288 -3.73 -3.39 4.07
C PRO A 288 -4.04 -4.79 3.53
N ALA A 289 -4.97 -4.87 2.57
CA ALA A 289 -5.27 -6.09 1.83
C ALA A 289 -4.23 -6.40 0.73
N ASP A 290 -3.47 -5.40 0.27
CA ASP A 290 -2.31 -5.60 -0.62
C ASP A 290 -1.23 -6.37 0.14
N PRO A 291 -0.91 -7.62 -0.24
CA PRO A 291 0.08 -8.43 0.48
C PRO A 291 1.49 -7.83 0.38
N THR A 292 1.72 -6.92 -0.59
CA THR A 292 2.98 -6.22 -0.82
C THR A 292 3.05 -4.81 -0.20
N ALA A 293 2.01 -4.37 0.53
CA ALA A 293 1.85 -2.97 0.95
C ALA A 293 3.08 -2.37 1.64
N PHE A 294 3.64 -3.10 2.60
CA PHE A 294 4.80 -2.70 3.40
C PHE A 294 6.15 -3.15 2.83
N ASP A 295 6.17 -3.85 1.70
CA ASP A 295 7.43 -4.05 0.99
C ASP A 295 7.96 -2.68 0.53
N ASN A 296 9.28 -2.58 0.30
CA ASN A 296 10.03 -1.37 -0.08
C ASN A 296 9.75 -0.07 0.73
N ALA A 297 9.04 -0.12 1.86
CA ALA A 297 8.73 1.04 2.69
C ALA A 297 9.95 1.59 3.43
N ASP A 298 10.12 2.92 3.45
CA ASP A 298 11.09 3.62 4.28
C ASP A 298 10.47 4.12 5.59
N ALA A 299 9.17 4.43 5.59
CA ALA A 299 8.38 4.72 6.78
C ALA A 299 6.92 4.27 6.66
N VAL A 300 6.27 4.11 7.81
CA VAL A 300 4.84 3.80 7.96
C VAL A 300 4.18 4.82 8.91
N LEU A 301 3.05 5.38 8.51
CA LEU A 301 2.09 6.05 9.38
C LEU A 301 0.92 5.10 9.68
N LEU A 302 0.62 4.94 10.96
CA LEU A 302 -0.59 4.32 11.47
C LEU A 302 -1.49 5.43 12.04
N TYR A 303 -2.63 5.69 11.40
CA TYR A 303 -3.65 6.65 11.85
C TYR A 303 -5.01 5.93 11.84
N MET A 304 -5.23 5.17 12.90
CA MET A 304 -6.13 4.01 12.88
C MET A 304 -6.61 3.62 14.28
N ASP A 305 -7.49 2.62 14.35
CA ASP A 305 -8.06 2.10 15.59
C ASP A 305 -7.00 1.55 16.55
N GLY A 306 -7.22 1.79 17.85
CA GLY A 306 -6.35 1.39 18.96
C GLY A 306 -6.93 0.32 19.89
N GLY A 307 -6.33 0.19 21.07
CA GLY A 307 -6.77 -0.69 22.15
C GLY A 307 -6.62 -2.17 21.81
N GLY A 308 -7.44 -3.02 22.45
CA GLY A 308 -7.41 -4.47 22.20
C GLY A 308 -7.74 -4.88 20.75
N GLY A 309 -8.42 -4.00 20.01
CA GLY A 309 -8.73 -4.17 18.59
C GLY A 309 -7.69 -3.60 17.62
N HIS A 310 -6.60 -3.00 18.11
CA HIS A 310 -5.63 -2.31 17.26
C HIS A 310 -5.11 -3.25 16.15
N PRO A 311 -5.25 -2.91 14.85
CA PRO A 311 -4.85 -3.83 13.80
C PRO A 311 -3.34 -4.12 13.73
N LEU A 312 -2.50 -3.30 14.36
CA LEU A 312 -1.06 -3.55 14.51
C LEU A 312 -0.76 -4.78 15.37
N ILE A 313 -1.50 -4.98 16.46
CA ILE A 313 -1.14 -5.95 17.52
C ILE A 313 -1.69 -7.37 17.28
N GLN A 314 -2.25 -7.62 16.09
CA GLN A 314 -2.69 -8.95 15.68
C GLN A 314 -1.44 -9.81 15.35
N PRO A 315 -1.44 -11.13 15.62
CA PRO A 315 -0.20 -11.92 15.69
C PRO A 315 0.74 -11.81 14.46
N ASP A 316 0.20 -11.97 13.24
CA ASP A 316 1.01 -11.85 12.02
C ASP A 316 1.40 -10.42 11.67
N HIS A 317 0.54 -9.45 12.00
CA HIS A 317 0.79 -8.03 11.72
C HIS A 317 1.91 -7.48 12.61
N LEU A 318 1.88 -7.83 13.90
CA LEU A 318 2.90 -7.42 14.87
C LEU A 318 4.27 -8.01 14.52
N ARG A 319 4.31 -9.30 14.14
CA ARG A 319 5.52 -9.95 13.61
C ARG A 319 6.03 -9.22 12.36
N ARG A 320 5.15 -8.96 11.37
CA ARG A 320 5.54 -8.28 10.13
C ARG A 320 6.09 -6.87 10.39
N MET A 321 5.49 -6.12 11.30
CA MET A 321 5.99 -4.79 11.67
C MET A 321 7.32 -4.89 12.42
N GLY A 322 7.51 -5.89 13.28
CA GLY A 322 8.80 -6.18 13.91
C GLY A 322 9.93 -6.43 12.89
N GLU A 323 9.65 -7.17 11.81
CA GLU A 323 10.60 -7.38 10.70
C GLU A 323 11.02 -6.04 10.04
N LEU A 324 10.05 -5.15 9.78
CA LEU A 324 10.32 -3.81 9.22
C LEU A 324 11.09 -2.92 10.21
N MET A 325 10.75 -2.99 11.49
CA MET A 325 11.43 -2.22 12.53
C MET A 325 12.91 -2.64 12.63
N HIS A 326 13.22 -3.94 12.58
CA HIS A 326 14.59 -4.46 12.51
C HIS A 326 15.31 -4.08 11.20
N GLN A 327 14.59 -3.84 10.10
CA GLN A 327 15.14 -3.28 8.86
C GLN A 327 15.39 -1.76 8.95
N GLY A 328 15.12 -1.14 10.10
CA GLY A 328 15.31 0.28 10.34
C GLY A 328 14.25 1.18 9.71
N VAL A 329 13.09 0.64 9.32
CA VAL A 329 11.95 1.41 8.80
C VAL A 329 11.43 2.37 9.86
N GLY A 330 11.00 3.57 9.45
CA GLY A 330 10.39 4.56 10.34
C GLY A 330 8.95 4.20 10.72
N LEU A 331 8.53 4.53 11.95
CA LEU A 331 7.15 4.35 12.40
C LEU A 331 6.61 5.64 13.01
N ALA A 332 5.45 6.07 12.52
CA ALA A 332 4.63 7.10 13.12
C ALA A 332 3.29 6.49 13.56
N CYS A 333 2.88 6.73 14.80
CA CYS A 333 1.53 6.42 15.28
C CYS A 333 0.81 7.73 15.65
N ALA A 334 -0.38 7.92 15.08
CA ALA A 334 -1.20 9.11 15.28
C ALA A 334 -2.55 8.76 15.93
N HIS A 335 -2.97 9.64 16.85
CA HIS A 335 -4.20 9.54 17.62
C HIS A 335 -4.37 8.16 18.27
N TYR A 336 -5.50 7.48 18.06
CA TYR A 336 -5.85 6.21 18.67
C TYR A 336 -4.84 5.08 18.40
N ALA A 337 -4.02 5.18 17.35
CA ALA A 337 -2.93 4.23 17.06
C ALA A 337 -1.75 4.27 18.05
N VAL A 338 -1.76 5.16 19.04
CA VAL A 338 -0.82 5.11 20.18
C VAL A 338 -1.38 4.30 21.36
N GLU A 339 -2.65 3.89 21.35
CA GLU A 339 -3.27 3.08 22.41
C GLU A 339 -3.12 1.59 22.14
N VAL A 340 -2.54 0.87 23.11
CA VAL A 340 -2.37 -0.59 23.11
C VAL A 340 -2.55 -1.15 24.52
N PRO A 341 -3.00 -2.40 24.66
CA PRO A 341 -2.92 -3.14 25.91
C PRO A 341 -1.47 -3.21 26.42
N LYS A 342 -1.30 -3.02 27.73
CA LYS A 342 0.00 -3.02 28.40
C LYS A 342 0.91 -4.19 27.99
N ASP A 343 0.36 -5.40 27.96
CA ASP A 343 1.11 -6.64 27.73
C ASP A 343 1.09 -7.12 26.27
N ARG A 344 0.52 -6.33 25.33
CA ARG A 344 0.46 -6.64 23.90
C ARG A 344 0.49 -5.37 23.06
N GLY A 345 1.64 -5.05 22.47
CA GLY A 345 1.88 -3.80 21.76
C GLY A 345 2.56 -2.74 22.64
N GLY A 346 2.33 -2.76 23.96
CA GLY A 346 3.00 -1.83 24.90
C GLY A 346 4.54 -1.91 24.86
N PRO A 347 5.16 -3.10 25.01
CA PRO A 347 6.62 -3.26 24.87
C PRO A 347 7.13 -2.86 23.48
N GLU A 348 6.37 -3.18 22.44
CA GLU A 348 6.70 -2.88 21.05
C GLU A 348 6.66 -1.38 20.77
N LEU A 349 5.61 -0.65 21.17
CA LEU A 349 5.54 0.80 20.99
C LEU A 349 6.55 1.54 21.87
N LEU A 350 6.86 1.07 23.09
CA LEU A 350 8.00 1.57 23.87
C LEU A 350 9.33 1.38 23.14
N ALA A 351 9.50 0.29 22.39
CA ALA A 351 10.70 0.04 21.60
C ALA A 351 10.74 0.88 20.32
N TRP A 352 9.61 1.00 19.62
CA TRP A 352 9.50 1.49 18.24
C TRP A 352 9.20 2.99 18.11
N ILE A 353 8.34 3.54 18.99
CA ILE A 353 8.02 4.97 19.04
C ILE A 353 8.37 5.64 20.37
N GLY A 354 8.83 4.87 21.36
CA GLY A 354 9.37 5.39 22.63
C GLY A 354 8.34 5.66 23.72
N GLY A 355 7.04 5.60 23.40
CA GLY A 355 5.95 5.82 24.34
C GLY A 355 4.61 5.35 23.77
N TYR A 356 3.62 5.18 24.65
CA TYR A 356 2.27 4.74 24.26
C TYR A 356 1.23 5.11 25.31
N TYR A 357 -0.05 5.04 24.93
CA TYR A 357 -1.18 5.15 25.84
C TYR A 357 -1.50 3.76 26.41
N GLU A 358 -1.43 3.62 27.74
CA GLU A 358 -1.76 2.39 28.44
C GLU A 358 -3.21 2.46 28.96
N THR A 359 -4.10 1.62 28.41
CA THR A 359 -5.51 1.56 28.82
C THR A 359 -5.66 1.40 30.33
N GLY A 360 -6.36 2.33 30.97
CA GLY A 360 -6.58 2.37 32.43
C GLY A 360 -5.55 3.20 33.22
N PHE A 361 -4.37 3.48 32.66
CA PHE A 361 -3.36 4.36 33.25
C PHE A 361 -3.35 5.75 32.59
N SER A 362 -3.32 5.78 31.26
CA SER A 362 -3.40 7.00 30.46
C SER A 362 -4.86 7.49 30.33
N ILE A 363 -5.06 8.74 29.91
CA ILE A 363 -6.39 9.34 29.76
C ILE A 363 -6.52 10.21 28.50
N ASN A 364 -7.72 10.23 27.91
CA ASN A 364 -8.07 10.84 26.63
C ASN A 364 -9.20 11.91 26.72
N PRO A 365 -9.07 12.99 27.50
CA PRO A 365 -10.10 14.03 27.52
C PRO A 365 -10.01 14.96 26.30
N HIS A 366 -11.11 15.62 25.96
CA HIS A 366 -11.12 16.77 25.03
C HIS A 366 -10.75 18.06 25.76
N TRP A 367 -9.71 18.76 25.30
CA TRP A 367 -9.28 20.04 25.86
C TRP A 367 -8.47 20.88 24.87
N ASP A 368 -8.33 22.16 25.19
CA ASP A 368 -7.54 23.12 24.44
C ASP A 368 -6.06 23.07 24.84
N ALA A 369 -5.22 22.45 24.01
CA ALA A 369 -3.77 22.49 24.18
C ALA A 369 -3.20 23.77 23.56
N ASP A 370 -2.35 24.48 24.32
CA ASP A 370 -1.78 25.79 23.98
C ASP A 370 -0.25 25.66 23.87
N PHE A 371 0.25 25.40 22.67
CA PHE A 371 1.65 25.08 22.37
C PHE A 371 2.49 26.35 22.18
N LYS A 372 2.71 27.07 23.28
CA LYS A 372 3.43 28.36 23.31
C LYS A 372 4.90 28.27 22.93
N GLN A 373 5.52 27.11 23.15
CA GLN A 373 6.93 26.87 22.86
C GLN A 373 7.04 25.66 21.93
N ILE A 374 7.74 25.85 20.81
CA ILE A 374 8.05 24.83 19.83
C ILE A 374 9.56 24.58 19.94
N PRO A 375 10.02 23.36 20.26
CA PRO A 375 11.45 23.06 20.43
C PRO A 375 12.20 23.13 19.10
N GLN A 376 13.51 23.37 19.12
CA GLN A 376 14.35 23.29 17.92
C GLN A 376 14.59 21.81 17.55
N HIS A 377 13.88 21.32 16.54
CA HIS A 377 14.01 19.97 16.02
C HIS A 377 13.74 19.94 14.51
N ALA A 378 14.09 18.86 13.81
CA ALA A 378 13.76 18.74 12.38
C ALA A 378 12.24 18.72 12.14
N VAL A 379 11.50 18.00 13.00
CA VAL A 379 10.03 17.86 12.92
C VAL A 379 9.30 19.21 13.13
N THR A 380 9.92 20.18 13.78
CA THR A 380 9.32 21.48 14.10
C THR A 380 9.72 22.61 13.15
N ARG A 381 10.48 22.32 12.08
CA ARG A 381 10.87 23.31 11.06
C ARG A 381 9.64 24.01 10.48
N GLY A 382 9.64 25.34 10.56
CA GLY A 382 8.55 26.22 10.11
C GLY A 382 7.19 26.03 10.80
N VAL A 383 7.11 25.31 11.91
CA VAL A 383 5.93 25.20 12.79
C VAL A 383 5.95 26.35 13.79
N LYS A 384 4.85 27.13 13.83
CA LYS A 384 4.67 28.26 14.75
C LYS A 384 3.91 27.82 16.01
N PRO A 385 3.94 28.60 17.10
CA PRO A 385 3.08 28.37 18.25
C PRO A 385 1.59 28.39 17.85
N PHE A 386 0.83 27.40 18.29
CA PHE A 386 -0.61 27.29 18.01
C PHE A 386 -1.39 26.76 19.21
N LYS A 387 -2.69 27.05 19.25
CA LYS A 387 -3.63 26.53 20.24
C LYS A 387 -4.77 25.79 19.53
N ILE A 388 -5.12 24.59 19.99
CA ILE A 388 -6.14 23.78 19.33
C ILE A 388 -6.86 22.84 20.30
N ASN A 389 -8.19 22.72 20.10
CA ASN A 389 -9.04 21.80 20.83
C ASN A 389 -9.07 20.44 20.12
N ASP A 390 -8.66 19.39 20.82
CA ASP A 390 -8.58 18.00 20.35
C ASP A 390 -8.78 17.04 21.54
N GLU A 391 -8.92 15.74 21.27
CA GLU A 391 -8.85 14.69 22.30
C GLU A 391 -7.39 14.38 22.63
N TRP A 392 -6.69 15.34 23.23
CA TRP A 392 -5.25 15.22 23.50
C TRP A 392 -4.99 14.24 24.65
N TYR A 393 -4.46 13.06 24.33
CA TYR A 393 -4.16 12.04 25.34
C TYR A 393 -2.93 12.42 26.16
N PHE A 394 -2.96 12.11 27.46
CA PHE A 394 -1.83 12.33 28.36
C PHE A 394 -1.75 11.30 29.51
N ASN A 395 -0.80 11.50 30.43
CA ASN A 395 -0.34 10.48 31.38
C ASN A 395 0.09 9.19 30.67
N LEU A 396 0.90 9.36 29.62
CA LEU A 396 1.40 8.28 28.77
C LEU A 396 2.54 7.50 29.44
N ARG A 397 2.78 6.29 28.94
CA ARG A 397 4.02 5.55 29.25
C ARG A 397 5.12 6.01 28.31
N PHE A 398 6.33 6.20 28.83
CA PHE A 398 7.53 6.51 28.06
C PHE A 398 8.68 5.61 28.50
N ARG A 399 9.56 5.27 27.55
CA ARG A 399 10.86 4.67 27.84
C ARG A 399 11.77 5.76 28.42
N GLU A 400 12.30 5.52 29.61
CA GLU A 400 13.09 6.50 30.36
C GLU A 400 14.28 7.03 29.55
N GLY A 401 14.46 8.36 29.55
CA GLY A 401 15.54 9.05 28.84
C GLY A 401 15.51 8.96 27.31
N ALA A 402 14.49 8.35 26.70
CA ALA A 402 14.58 7.89 25.31
C ALA A 402 13.65 8.60 24.32
N VAL A 403 12.95 9.67 24.72
CA VAL A 403 12.10 10.47 23.83
C VAL A 403 12.50 11.95 23.85
N THR A 404 12.44 12.59 22.69
CA THR A 404 12.51 14.05 22.54
C THR A 404 11.07 14.58 22.53
N PRO A 405 10.65 15.39 23.51
CA PRO A 405 9.34 16.04 23.48
C PRO A 405 9.25 17.00 22.29
N ILE A 406 8.14 16.94 21.54
CA ILE A 406 7.88 17.77 20.36
C ILE A 406 6.73 18.75 20.63
N LEU A 407 5.62 18.26 21.19
CA LEU A 407 4.54 19.10 21.71
C LEU A 407 4.33 18.80 23.19
N VAL A 408 4.30 19.87 23.98
CA VAL A 408 4.09 19.84 25.43
C VAL A 408 3.08 20.92 25.80
N ALA A 409 2.06 20.57 26.58
CA ALA A 409 1.07 21.50 27.09
C ALA A 409 0.57 21.07 28.47
N THR A 410 0.10 22.02 29.29
CA THR A 410 -0.47 21.74 30.61
C THR A 410 -2.00 21.64 30.50
N PRO A 411 -2.60 20.44 30.67
CA PRO A 411 -4.05 20.30 30.71
C PRO A 411 -4.62 20.93 31.98
N PRO A 412 -5.87 21.43 31.95
CA PRO A 412 -6.60 21.80 33.16
C PRO A 412 -6.73 20.61 34.12
N ASP A 413 -6.54 20.82 35.42
CA ASP A 413 -6.67 19.73 36.40
C ASP A 413 -8.10 19.15 36.48
N THR A 414 -9.11 19.89 35.99
CA THR A 414 -10.49 19.41 35.84
C THR A 414 -10.65 18.26 34.85
N VAL A 415 -9.71 18.06 33.91
CA VAL A 415 -9.75 16.91 32.99
C VAL A 415 -8.93 15.71 33.45
N ARG A 416 -8.21 15.81 34.58
CA ARG A 416 -7.50 14.69 35.23
C ARG A 416 -8.51 13.79 35.94
N ASN A 417 -9.02 12.77 35.24
CA ASN A 417 -10.21 12.02 35.67
C ASN A 417 -9.92 10.67 36.37
N ASN A 418 -8.76 10.03 36.16
CA ASN A 418 -8.36 8.78 36.83
C ASN A 418 -7.35 9.01 37.99
N GLU A 419 -7.08 7.98 38.79
CA GLU A 419 -6.16 8.05 39.95
C GLU A 419 -4.74 8.48 39.54
N ALA A 420 -4.19 7.85 38.50
CA ALA A 420 -2.82 8.10 38.05
C ALA A 420 -2.60 9.53 37.53
N SER A 421 -3.55 10.11 36.81
CA SER A 421 -3.46 11.50 36.32
C SER A 421 -3.67 12.54 37.43
N LYS A 422 -4.53 12.26 38.42
CA LYS A 422 -4.82 13.13 39.58
C LYS A 422 -3.63 13.29 40.54
N ALA A 423 -2.70 12.34 40.53
CA ALA A 423 -1.47 12.43 41.33
C ALA A 423 -0.50 13.55 40.90
N PHE A 424 -0.73 14.19 39.73
CA PHE A 424 0.18 15.18 39.14
C PHE A 424 -0.53 16.48 38.72
N PRO A 425 -1.14 17.24 39.66
CA PRO A 425 -1.80 18.51 39.34
C PRO A 425 -0.81 19.52 38.73
N GLY A 426 -1.27 20.32 37.76
CA GLY A 426 -0.48 21.33 37.05
C GLY A 426 0.67 20.81 36.19
N ARG A 427 0.90 19.48 36.10
CA ARG A 427 1.98 18.89 35.31
C ARG A 427 1.79 19.19 33.82
N ALA A 428 2.86 19.64 33.16
CA ALA A 428 2.91 19.73 31.71
C ALA A 428 3.07 18.32 31.10
N GLU A 429 2.29 17.99 30.09
CA GLU A 429 2.21 16.66 29.50
C GLU A 429 2.77 16.65 28.08
N ILE A 430 3.47 15.57 27.72
CA ILE A 430 3.99 15.34 26.37
C ILE A 430 2.87 14.71 25.53
N VAL A 431 2.48 15.37 24.44
CA VAL A 431 1.40 14.93 23.54
C VAL A 431 1.86 14.68 22.10
N ALA A 432 3.11 15.07 21.78
CA ALA A 432 3.84 14.58 20.62
C ALA A 432 5.32 14.42 20.96
N TRP A 433 5.97 13.40 20.41
CA TRP A 433 7.36 13.08 20.70
C TRP A 433 8.05 12.31 19.56
N THR A 434 9.38 12.36 19.53
CA THR A 434 10.21 11.52 18.66
C THR A 434 11.15 10.62 19.46
N THR A 435 11.61 9.54 18.84
CA THR A 435 12.71 8.69 19.33
C THR A 435 13.58 8.22 18.17
N GLU A 436 14.89 8.13 18.37
CA GLU A 436 15.79 7.41 17.46
C GLU A 436 16.12 6.04 18.07
N ARG A 437 16.11 5.00 17.23
CA ARG A 437 16.27 3.59 17.64
C ARG A 437 17.72 3.14 17.41
N PRO A 438 18.27 2.21 18.21
CA PRO A 438 19.65 1.74 18.04
C PRO A 438 19.95 1.10 16.67
N ASP A 439 18.94 0.59 15.97
CA ASP A 439 19.04 0.09 14.59
C ASP A 439 18.97 1.20 13.51
N GLY A 440 19.03 2.47 13.93
CA GLY A 440 18.92 3.64 13.06
C GLY A 440 17.50 3.91 12.56
N GLY A 441 16.49 3.17 13.02
CA GLY A 441 15.08 3.51 12.80
C GLY A 441 14.64 4.75 13.58
N ARG A 442 13.53 5.35 13.16
CA ARG A 442 12.97 6.57 13.78
C ARG A 442 11.50 6.38 14.13
N GLY A 443 11.13 6.84 15.31
CA GLY A 443 9.78 6.69 15.87
C GLY A 443 9.15 8.06 16.15
N PHE A 444 7.87 8.21 15.84
CA PHE A 444 7.07 9.39 16.16
C PHE A 444 5.74 8.97 16.78
N GLY A 445 5.37 9.61 17.89
CA GLY A 445 4.04 9.48 18.48
C GLY A 445 3.35 10.83 18.58
N PHE A 446 2.05 10.85 18.29
CA PHE A 446 1.23 12.05 18.25
C PHE A 446 -0.19 11.71 18.71
N THR A 447 -0.71 12.36 19.75
CA THR A 447 -2.03 11.99 20.31
C THR A 447 -3.20 12.79 19.72
N GLY A 448 -2.94 13.88 18.99
CA GLY A 448 -3.96 14.67 18.31
C GLY A 448 -4.49 13.99 17.04
N GLY A 449 -5.59 14.50 16.52
CA GLY A 449 -6.24 13.99 15.31
C GLY A 449 -7.63 13.38 15.54
N HIS A 450 -8.27 13.63 16.70
CA HIS A 450 -9.65 13.20 16.91
C HIS A 450 -10.58 13.92 15.94
N PHE A 451 -10.48 15.25 15.88
CA PHE A 451 -11.32 16.08 15.02
C PHE A 451 -10.67 16.33 13.66
N HIS A 452 -11.29 15.84 12.58
CA HIS A 452 -10.78 16.02 11.21
C HIS A 452 -10.55 17.47 10.82
N ARG A 453 -11.38 18.39 11.33
CA ARG A 453 -11.23 19.84 11.10
C ARG A 453 -9.85 20.38 11.49
N ASN A 454 -9.15 19.73 12.42
CA ASN A 454 -7.83 20.15 12.89
C ASN A 454 -6.76 19.99 11.80
N TRP A 455 -6.96 19.11 10.81
CA TRP A 455 -6.14 19.06 9.60
C TRP A 455 -6.23 20.31 8.73
N GLY A 456 -7.21 21.20 8.96
CA GLY A 456 -7.24 22.54 8.35
C GLY A 456 -6.17 23.50 8.92
N ASN A 457 -5.72 23.30 10.16
CA ASN A 457 -4.68 24.12 10.78
C ASN A 457 -3.30 23.82 10.17
N ASP A 458 -2.65 24.85 9.62
CA ASP A 458 -1.36 24.75 8.93
C ASP A 458 -0.25 24.17 9.81
N ASP A 459 -0.12 24.64 11.05
CA ASP A 459 0.98 24.25 11.96
C ASP A 459 0.80 22.82 12.49
N PHE A 460 -0.44 22.44 12.83
CA PHE A 460 -0.82 21.07 13.20
C PHE A 460 -0.52 20.07 12.07
N ARG A 461 -0.94 20.40 10.84
CA ARG A 461 -0.72 19.55 9.65
C ARG A 461 0.77 19.50 9.26
N LYS A 462 1.47 20.64 9.27
CA LYS A 462 2.90 20.73 8.97
C LYS A 462 3.73 19.89 9.94
N LEU A 463 3.41 19.88 11.24
CA LEU A 463 4.13 19.07 12.22
C LEU A 463 4.11 17.58 11.84
N VAL A 464 2.94 17.05 11.47
CA VAL A 464 2.80 15.64 11.06
C VAL A 464 3.53 15.38 9.74
N LEU A 465 3.39 16.24 8.73
CA LEU A 465 4.11 16.10 7.46
C LEU A 465 5.65 16.12 7.65
N ASN A 466 6.15 17.03 8.48
CA ASN A 466 7.56 17.08 8.88
C ASN A 466 7.99 15.81 9.62
N ALA A 467 7.13 15.25 10.47
CA ALA A 467 7.39 13.98 11.15
C ALA A 467 7.51 12.83 10.16
N LEU A 468 6.62 12.74 9.16
CA LEU A 468 6.67 11.72 8.10
C LEU A 468 7.98 11.78 7.30
N PHE A 469 8.43 12.99 6.92
CA PHE A 469 9.75 13.20 6.33
C PHE A 469 10.87 12.70 7.24
N TRP A 470 10.85 13.12 8.50
CA TRP A 470 11.90 12.79 9.46
C TRP A 470 11.98 11.28 9.74
N VAL A 471 10.85 10.58 9.93
CA VAL A 471 10.84 9.12 10.13
C VAL A 471 11.24 8.35 8.86
N ALA A 472 10.93 8.86 7.67
CA ALA A 472 11.41 8.34 6.37
C ALA A 472 12.90 8.62 6.10
N LYS A 473 13.59 9.28 7.05
CA LYS A 473 15.00 9.70 6.99
C LYS A 473 15.28 10.68 5.84
N LEU A 474 14.28 11.47 5.48
CA LEU A 474 14.42 12.64 4.63
C LEU A 474 14.82 13.86 5.45
N ASP A 475 15.51 14.80 4.79
CA ASP A 475 15.67 16.16 5.32
C ASP A 475 14.34 16.90 5.23
N VAL A 476 13.83 17.32 6.39
CA VAL A 476 12.68 18.24 6.47
C VAL A 476 13.10 19.61 5.90
N PRO A 477 12.35 20.24 4.98
CA PRO A 477 12.68 21.57 4.46
C PRO A 477 12.85 22.63 5.57
N SER A 478 13.59 23.72 5.32
CA SER A 478 13.85 24.75 6.35
C SER A 478 12.57 25.37 6.91
N GLU A 479 11.61 25.64 6.03
CA GLU A 479 10.28 26.17 6.36
C GLU A 479 9.26 25.06 6.68
N GLY A 480 9.71 23.81 6.81
CA GLY A 480 8.87 22.63 6.90
C GLY A 480 8.22 22.24 5.57
N VAL A 481 7.49 21.13 5.59
CA VAL A 481 6.70 20.66 4.44
C VAL A 481 5.50 21.58 4.26
N GLU A 482 5.47 22.31 3.14
CA GLU A 482 4.35 23.19 2.82
C GLU A 482 3.24 22.44 2.10
N CYS A 483 2.05 22.49 2.67
CA CYS A 483 0.81 22.09 2.03
C CYS A 483 -0.27 23.07 2.46
N LYS A 484 -1.09 23.54 1.54
CA LYS A 484 -2.33 24.28 1.83
C LYS A 484 -3.51 23.35 1.58
N VAL A 485 -4.53 23.46 2.44
CA VAL A 485 -5.77 22.71 2.39
C VAL A 485 -6.92 23.71 2.46
N THR A 486 -7.86 23.64 1.52
CA THR A 486 -9.08 24.43 1.54
C THR A 486 -10.20 23.73 2.33
N ASP A 487 -11.24 24.47 2.73
CA ASP A 487 -12.43 23.86 3.36
C ASP A 487 -13.10 22.82 2.43
N GLU A 488 -13.02 23.01 1.11
CA GLU A 488 -13.52 22.07 0.11
C GLU A 488 -12.70 20.78 0.06
N GLU A 489 -11.37 20.87 0.22
CA GLU A 489 -10.49 19.70 0.30
C GLU A 489 -10.68 18.97 1.63
N LEU A 490 -10.85 19.70 2.73
CA LEU A 490 -11.13 19.16 4.06
C LEU A 490 -12.49 18.45 4.14
N ALA A 491 -13.47 18.87 3.34
CA ALA A 491 -14.79 18.25 3.24
C ALA A 491 -14.89 17.06 2.27
N LYS A 492 -13.85 16.79 1.46
CA LYS A 492 -13.79 15.60 0.59
C LYS A 492 -13.45 14.35 1.39
N ASN A 493 -13.87 13.20 0.86
CA ASN A 493 -13.48 11.87 1.32
C ASN A 493 -13.75 11.56 2.81
N LEU A 494 -14.62 12.34 3.48
CA LEU A 494 -15.12 12.03 4.81
C LEU A 494 -15.65 10.59 4.85
N ASP A 495 -15.35 9.87 5.93
CA ASP A 495 -15.67 8.46 6.02
C ASP A 495 -17.19 8.24 5.91
N PRO A 496 -17.63 7.11 5.32
CA PRO A 496 -19.04 6.71 5.34
C PRO A 496 -19.44 6.28 6.76
N LYS A 497 -19.83 7.23 7.61
CA LYS A 497 -20.38 6.95 8.94
C LYS A 497 -21.82 6.39 8.80
N GLY A 498 -22.11 5.30 9.50
CA GLY A 498 -23.47 4.80 9.67
C GLY A 498 -24.37 5.83 10.37
N LYS A 499 -25.67 5.83 10.03
CA LYS A 499 -26.69 6.61 10.76
C LYS A 499 -27.14 5.89 12.03
#